data_AF-A0A661WK85-F1
#
_entry.id   AF-A0A661WK85-F1
#
_cell.length_a   1.000
_cell.length_b   1.000
_cell.length_c   1.000
_cell.angle_alpha   90.00
_cell.angle_beta   90.00
_cell.angle_gamma   90.00
#
_symmetry.space_group_name_H-M   'P 1'
#
loop_
_entity.id
_entity.type
_entity.pdbx_description
1 polymer ?
#
loop_
_entity_poly.entity_id
_entity_poly.type
_entity_poly.pdbx_seq_one_letter_code
_entity_poly.pdbx_strand_id
1 'polypeptide(L)'
;MTPSSEAPEFGDLTREQKELVDWFFIRLVNIYGSRFRTQFASEAQIVAAKIEWGEMICQHGREKLDAKLRHVKQSGHLDPDLKWPNIGYILGLSTGPSPTGVNTGAYLPHQPQIPDQSALDRARDRGAVELSRMRESLRDTSTECRKSTVDRRKRTGDRRESHPVPPQDARGGSLTENPGQGMPEAAAPSERDYGGFW
;
A
#
# COMPACT_ATOMS: atom_id res chain seq x y z
N MET A 1 18.92 -11.96 20.74
CA MET A 1 19.01 -10.56 20.30
C MET A 1 17.65 -10.15 19.77
N THR A 2 16.81 -9.58 20.63
CA THR A 2 15.52 -9.00 20.22
C THR A 2 15.79 -7.60 19.67
N PRO A 3 15.36 -7.27 18.45
CA PRO A 3 15.48 -5.90 17.96
C PRO A 3 14.62 -5.00 18.86
N SER A 4 15.25 -4.03 19.53
CA SER A 4 14.54 -2.93 20.17
C SER A 4 13.72 -2.23 19.11
N SER A 5 12.41 -2.35 19.22
CA SER A 5 11.44 -1.59 18.44
C SER A 5 11.52 -0.13 18.91
N GLU A 6 12.45 0.64 18.34
CA GLU A 6 12.42 2.10 18.41
C GLU A 6 11.06 2.55 17.83
N ALA A 7 10.17 3.02 18.70
CA ALA A 7 8.89 3.53 18.27
C ALA A 7 9.12 4.82 17.47
N PRO A 8 8.46 4.99 16.31
CA PRO A 8 8.58 6.21 15.52
C PRO A 8 8.12 7.40 16.38
N GLU A 9 8.96 8.43 16.47
CA GLU A 9 8.64 9.63 17.25
C GLU A 9 7.61 10.50 16.53
N PHE A 10 6.65 10.99 17.31
CA PHE A 10 5.71 12.02 16.86
C PHE A 10 6.48 13.30 16.56
N GLY A 11 6.65 13.63 15.29
CA GLY A 11 7.20 14.91 14.82
C GLY A 11 6.44 16.14 15.35
N ASP A 12 6.90 17.32 14.94
CA ASP A 12 6.66 18.70 15.44
C ASP A 12 5.20 19.20 15.55
N LEU A 13 4.23 18.34 15.85
CA LEU A 13 2.86 18.73 16.13
C LEU A 13 2.75 19.41 17.50
N THR A 14 2.03 20.52 17.53
CA THR A 14 1.67 21.21 18.79
C THR A 14 0.80 20.30 19.65
N ARG A 15 0.69 20.61 20.95
CA ARG A 15 -0.17 19.86 21.87
C ARG A 15 -1.63 19.82 21.38
N GLU A 16 -2.17 20.95 20.93
CA GLU A 16 -3.54 21.05 20.42
C GLU A 16 -3.76 20.18 19.17
N GLN A 17 -2.75 20.12 18.29
CA GLN A 17 -2.77 19.27 17.11
C GLN A 17 -2.76 17.78 17.49
N LYS A 18 -1.94 17.38 18.47
CA LYS A 18 -1.92 16.01 19.01
C LYS A 18 -3.29 15.63 19.59
N GLU A 19 -3.91 16.53 20.36
CA GLU A 19 -5.25 16.33 20.91
C GLU A 19 -6.33 16.19 19.81
N LEU A 20 -6.21 16.96 18.72
CA LEU A 20 -7.11 16.85 17.56
C LEU A 20 -6.96 15.51 16.84
N VAL A 21 -5.73 15.07 16.60
CA VAL A 21 -5.42 13.78 15.96
C VAL A 21 -5.92 12.63 16.83
N ASP A 22 -5.67 12.67 18.14
CA ASP A 22 -6.16 11.68 19.08
C ASP A 22 -7.69 11.61 19.09
N TRP A 23 -8.34 12.77 19.14
CA TRP A 23 -9.80 12.85 19.06
C TRP A 23 -10.34 12.22 17.76
N PHE A 24 -9.70 12.49 16.63
CA PHE A 24 -10.08 11.92 15.33
C PHE A 24 -9.99 10.38 15.35
N PHE A 25 -8.89 9.82 15.83
CA PHE A 25 -8.71 8.37 15.93
C PHE A 25 -9.69 7.72 16.92
N ILE A 26 -9.97 8.36 18.06
CA ILE A 26 -11.00 7.88 19.01
C ILE A 26 -12.37 7.81 18.32
N ARG A 27 -12.71 8.79 17.49
CA ARG A 27 -13.96 8.76 16.73
C ARG A 27 -13.99 7.64 15.70
N LEU A 28 -12.88 7.34 15.02
CA LEU A 28 -12.79 6.20 14.12
C LEU A 28 -13.02 4.87 14.85
N VAL A 29 -12.42 4.70 16.04
CA VAL A 29 -12.65 3.51 16.88
C VAL A 29 -14.15 3.36 17.19
N ASN A 30 -14.83 4.45 17.52
CA ASN A 30 -16.26 4.42 17.84
C ASN A 30 -17.17 4.14 16.62
N ILE A 31 -16.79 4.59 15.43
CA ILE A 31 -17.57 4.37 14.20
C ILE A 31 -17.38 2.95 13.67
N TYR A 32 -16.14 2.45 13.66
CA TYR A 32 -15.78 1.19 13.01
C TYR A 32 -15.70 0.00 13.96
N GLY A 33 -15.59 0.23 15.27
CA GLY A 33 -15.56 -0.82 16.29
C GLY A 33 -14.51 -1.90 16.00
N SER A 34 -14.96 -3.15 15.85
CA SER A 34 -14.09 -4.29 15.58
C SER A 34 -13.30 -4.16 14.28
N ARG A 35 -13.87 -3.52 13.24
CA ARG A 35 -13.17 -3.32 11.96
C ARG A 35 -11.94 -2.43 12.10
N PHE A 36 -11.98 -1.47 13.02
CA PHE A 36 -10.83 -0.65 13.33
C PHE A 36 -9.67 -1.50 13.85
N ARG A 37 -9.96 -2.43 14.77
CA ARG A 37 -8.96 -3.34 15.35
C ARG A 37 -8.42 -4.36 14.35
N THR A 38 -9.20 -4.73 13.34
CA THR A 38 -8.71 -5.57 12.24
C THR A 38 -7.69 -4.84 11.38
N GLN A 39 -7.92 -3.54 11.09
CA GLN A 39 -6.99 -2.74 10.28
C GLN A 39 -5.74 -2.35 11.08
N PHE A 40 -5.92 -1.96 12.34
CA PHE A 40 -4.85 -1.56 13.26
C PHE A 40 -4.80 -2.56 14.41
N ALA A 41 -4.06 -3.64 14.20
CA ALA A 41 -3.97 -4.77 15.13
C ALA A 41 -3.18 -4.42 16.40
N SER A 42 -2.22 -3.49 16.31
CA SER A 42 -1.37 -3.10 17.43
C SER A 42 -1.40 -1.59 17.71
N GLU A 43 -1.08 -1.21 18.94
CA GLU A 43 -0.94 0.19 19.33
C GLU A 43 0.18 0.89 18.55
N ALA A 44 1.28 0.19 18.25
CA ALA A 44 2.36 0.71 17.43
C ALA A 44 1.88 1.09 16.01
N GLN A 45 0.97 0.32 15.41
CA GLN A 45 0.37 0.67 14.12
C GLN A 45 -0.52 1.92 14.21
N ILE A 46 -1.25 2.07 15.32
CA ILE A 46 -2.06 3.28 15.56
C ILE A 46 -1.14 4.50 15.70
N VAL A 47 -0.04 4.39 16.45
CA VAL A 47 0.95 5.47 16.59
C VAL A 47 1.57 5.82 15.24
N ALA A 48 2.01 4.83 14.46
CA ALA A 48 2.54 5.05 13.12
C ALA A 48 1.53 5.75 12.21
N ALA A 49 0.26 5.33 12.24
CA ALA A 49 -0.80 5.99 11.47
C ALA A 49 -1.07 7.42 11.94
N LYS A 50 -1.03 7.70 13.25
CA LYS A 50 -1.18 9.07 13.73
C LYS A 50 -0.03 9.98 13.30
N ILE A 51 1.18 9.43 13.16
CA ILE A 51 2.35 10.17 12.65
C ILE A 51 2.18 10.43 11.14
N GLU A 52 1.84 9.39 10.38
CA GLU A 52 1.65 9.48 8.92
C GLU A 52 0.53 10.46 8.54
N TRP A 53 -0.60 10.40 9.24
CA TRP A 53 -1.79 11.18 8.89
C TRP A 53 -1.96 12.46 9.71
N GLY A 54 -1.14 12.67 10.73
CA GLY A 54 -1.31 13.75 11.70
C GLY A 54 -1.32 15.13 11.06
N GLU A 55 -0.38 15.40 10.16
CA GLU A 55 -0.31 16.67 9.44
C GLU A 55 -1.56 16.91 8.58
N MET A 56 -1.99 15.90 7.81
CA MET A 56 -3.19 15.99 6.96
C MET A 56 -4.46 16.18 7.79
N ILE A 57 -4.58 15.51 8.94
CA ILE A 57 -5.70 15.70 9.86
C ILE A 57 -5.72 17.15 10.36
N CYS A 58 -4.56 17.71 10.71
CA CYS A 58 -4.45 19.08 11.23
C CYS A 58 -4.75 20.17 10.19
N GLN A 59 -4.65 19.87 8.89
CA GLN A 59 -5.12 20.77 7.83
C GLN A 59 -6.65 20.97 7.87
N HIS A 60 -7.37 20.10 8.56
CA HIS A 60 -8.81 20.22 8.79
C HIS A 60 -9.11 20.65 10.22
N GLY A 61 -9.84 21.76 10.37
CA GLY A 61 -10.39 22.15 11.68
C GLY A 61 -11.36 21.10 12.22
N ARG A 62 -11.49 21.04 13.56
CA ARG A 62 -12.32 20.07 14.27
C ARG A 62 -13.76 19.96 13.75
N GLU A 63 -14.40 21.09 13.45
CA GLU A 63 -15.76 21.13 12.92
C GLU A 63 -15.89 20.45 11.56
N LYS A 64 -14.91 20.66 10.66
CA LYS A 64 -14.87 20.00 9.35
C LYS A 64 -14.67 18.50 9.49
N LEU A 65 -13.77 18.08 10.39
CA LEU A 65 -13.55 16.66 10.68
C LEU A 65 -14.82 16.02 11.26
N ASP A 66 -15.52 16.69 12.18
CA ASP A 66 -16.77 16.16 12.72
C ASP A 66 -17.84 16.01 11.63
N ALA A 67 -17.98 16.99 10.73
CA ALA A 67 -18.90 16.89 9.60
C ALA A 67 -18.56 15.70 8.67
N LYS A 68 -17.27 15.48 8.35
CA LYS A 68 -16.81 14.32 7.58
C LYS A 68 -17.15 13.01 8.30
N LEU A 69 -16.81 12.88 9.57
CA LEU A 69 -17.07 11.68 10.36
C LEU A 69 -18.57 11.40 10.54
N ARG A 70 -19.40 12.45 10.60
CA ARG A 70 -20.87 12.33 10.62
C ARG A 70 -21.39 11.78 9.30
N HIS A 71 -20.85 12.25 8.17
CA HIS A 71 -21.14 11.70 6.85
C HIS A 71 -20.72 10.24 6.75
N VAL A 72 -19.52 9.88 7.22
CA VAL A 72 -19.06 8.48 7.26
C VAL A 72 -20.02 7.60 8.05
N LYS A 73 -20.47 8.06 9.22
CA LYS A 73 -21.42 7.31 10.05
C LYS A 73 -22.77 7.10 9.35
N GLN A 74 -23.24 8.09 8.59
CA GLN A 74 -24.53 8.04 7.89
C GLN A 74 -24.44 7.22 6.60
N SER A 75 -23.40 7.41 5.81
CA SER A 75 -23.25 6.85 4.46
C SER A 75 -22.47 5.53 4.43
N GLY A 76 -21.84 5.12 5.53
CA GLY A 76 -20.92 3.97 5.56
C GLY A 76 -21.56 2.60 5.26
N HIS A 77 -22.88 2.52 5.22
CA HIS A 77 -23.62 1.32 4.78
C HIS A 77 -23.92 1.33 3.27
N LEU A 78 -23.90 2.50 2.63
CA LEU A 78 -24.19 2.69 1.21
C LEU A 78 -22.91 2.67 0.37
N ASP A 79 -21.84 3.27 0.88
CA ASP A 79 -20.56 3.37 0.18
C ASP A 79 -19.61 2.23 0.61
N PRO A 80 -19.23 1.31 -0.31
CA PRO A 80 -18.31 0.23 0.00
C PRO A 80 -16.93 0.72 0.44
N ASP A 81 -16.48 1.88 -0.02
CA ASP A 81 -15.16 2.44 0.32
C ASP A 81 -15.11 2.96 1.76
N LEU A 82 -16.27 3.27 2.33
CA LEU A 82 -16.44 3.66 3.74
C LEU A 82 -16.68 2.48 4.68
N LYS A 83 -16.74 1.25 4.17
CA LYS A 83 -16.95 0.04 4.98
C LYS A 83 -15.80 -0.20 5.96
N TRP A 84 -14.59 0.21 5.60
CA TRP A 84 -13.35 0.08 6.37
C TRP A 84 -12.78 1.46 6.72
N PRO A 85 -11.99 1.59 7.79
CA PRO A 85 -11.40 2.87 8.21
C PRO A 85 -10.31 3.31 7.21
N ASN A 86 -10.73 3.98 6.13
CA ASN A 86 -9.85 4.55 5.12
C ASN A 86 -9.63 6.03 5.40
N ILE A 87 -8.56 6.36 6.13
CA ILE A 87 -8.28 7.73 6.59
C ILE A 87 -8.16 8.69 5.40
N GLY A 88 -7.39 8.34 4.36
CA GLY A 88 -7.20 9.18 3.18
C GLY A 88 -8.51 9.50 2.46
N TYR A 89 -9.39 8.50 2.29
CA TYR A 89 -10.69 8.73 1.68
C TYR A 89 -11.59 9.63 2.56
N ILE A 90 -11.63 9.40 3.87
CA ILE A 90 -12.40 10.23 4.82
C ILE A 90 -11.93 11.69 4.78
N LEU A 91 -10.61 11.92 4.76
CA LEU A 91 -10.04 13.27 4.63
C LEU A 91 -10.31 13.88 3.26
N GLY A 92 -10.46 13.07 2.20
CA GLY A 92 -10.89 13.49 0.87
C GLY A 92 -12.38 13.83 0.74
N LEU A 93 -13.24 13.37 1.66
CA LEU A 93 -14.70 13.60 1.56
C LEU A 93 -15.05 15.09 1.53
N SER A 94 -15.87 15.49 0.57
CA SER A 94 -16.38 16.85 0.55
C SER A 94 -17.38 17.08 1.71
N THR A 95 -17.16 18.10 2.55
CA THR A 95 -18.10 18.47 3.62
C THR A 95 -19.26 19.28 3.05
N GLY A 96 -20.26 18.61 2.47
CA GLY A 96 -21.52 19.21 2.01
C GLY A 96 -21.40 20.12 0.78
N PRO A 97 -22.52 20.63 0.22
CA PRO A 97 -22.48 21.57 -0.90
C PRO A 97 -21.71 22.83 -0.51
N SER A 98 -20.94 23.38 -1.46
CA SER A 98 -20.17 24.62 -1.29
C SER A 98 -20.98 25.66 -0.51
N PRO A 99 -20.48 26.21 0.61
CA PRO A 99 -21.19 27.24 1.36
C PRO A 99 -21.45 28.52 0.53
N THR A 100 -20.77 28.68 -0.60
CA THR A 100 -20.95 29.78 -1.55
C THR A 100 -21.70 29.37 -2.83
N GLY A 101 -22.01 28.09 -3.05
CA GLY A 101 -22.63 27.61 -4.29
C GLY A 101 -21.72 27.67 -5.54
N VAL A 102 -20.48 28.15 -5.40
CA VAL A 102 -19.54 28.40 -6.50
C VAL A 102 -18.41 27.37 -6.51
N ASN A 103 -18.72 26.07 -6.55
CA ASN A 103 -17.76 25.03 -6.95
C ASN A 103 -18.36 23.63 -7.07
N THR A 104 -19.55 23.48 -7.67
CA THR A 104 -20.22 22.17 -7.83
C THR A 104 -19.34 21.10 -8.48
N GLY A 105 -18.36 21.47 -9.31
CA GLY A 105 -17.39 20.55 -9.90
C GLY A 105 -16.49 19.81 -8.90
N ALA A 106 -16.15 20.42 -7.77
CA ALA A 106 -15.34 19.78 -6.72
C ALA A 106 -16.16 18.83 -5.81
N TYR A 107 -17.48 18.80 -5.98
CA TYR A 107 -18.43 17.97 -5.20
C TYR A 107 -19.05 16.84 -6.03
N LEU A 108 -18.69 16.74 -7.31
CA LEU A 108 -19.12 15.62 -8.14
C LEU A 108 -18.21 14.41 -7.88
N PRO A 109 -18.76 13.19 -7.85
CA PRO A 109 -17.95 11.98 -7.83
C PRO A 109 -16.96 12.03 -8.99
N HIS A 110 -15.72 11.62 -8.74
CA HIS A 110 -14.64 11.64 -9.74
C HIS A 110 -15.13 10.91 -11.00
N GLN A 111 -15.51 11.67 -12.03
CA GLN A 111 -15.77 11.10 -13.34
C GLN A 111 -14.40 10.81 -13.95
N PRO A 112 -14.06 9.54 -14.21
CA PRO A 112 -12.88 9.25 -15.00
C PRO A 112 -13.08 9.99 -16.33
N GLN A 113 -12.22 10.97 -16.59
CA GLN A 113 -12.17 11.67 -17.86
C GLN A 113 -11.69 10.64 -18.89
N ILE A 114 -12.62 9.86 -19.44
CA ILE A 114 -12.32 8.96 -20.56
C ILE A 114 -11.86 9.91 -21.68
N PRO A 115 -10.58 9.84 -22.11
CA PRO A 115 -10.10 10.73 -23.14
C PRO A 115 -10.97 10.55 -24.38
N ASP A 116 -11.30 11.66 -25.02
CA ASP A 116 -12.06 11.69 -26.26
C ASP A 116 -11.49 10.68 -27.26
N GLN A 117 -12.36 10.01 -28.03
CA GLN A 117 -11.98 8.96 -28.98
C GLN A 117 -10.93 9.47 -29.97
N SER A 118 -11.01 10.75 -30.33
CA SER A 118 -10.01 11.45 -31.16
C SER A 118 -8.61 11.54 -30.53
N ALA A 119 -8.51 11.57 -29.20
CA ALA A 119 -7.25 11.57 -28.47
C ALA A 119 -6.65 10.16 -28.36
N LEU A 120 -7.50 9.15 -28.20
CA LEU A 120 -7.11 7.73 -28.23
C LEU A 120 -6.57 7.33 -29.61
N ASP A 121 -7.22 7.74 -30.69
CA ASP A 121 -6.77 7.45 -32.05
C ASP A 121 -5.40 8.10 -32.33
N ARG A 122 -5.21 9.37 -31.94
CA ARG A 122 -3.91 10.05 -32.06
C ARG A 122 -2.81 9.38 -31.24
N ALA A 123 -3.12 8.85 -30.06
CA ALA A 123 -2.17 8.12 -29.24
C ALA A 123 -1.78 6.78 -29.89
N ARG A 124 -2.74 6.08 -30.49
CA ARG A 124 -2.52 4.83 -31.21
C ARG A 124 -1.62 5.01 -32.43
N ASP A 125 -1.85 6.06 -33.22
CA ASP A 125 -1.03 6.36 -34.39
C ASP A 125 0.41 6.69 -34.01
N ARG A 126 0.60 7.50 -32.95
CA ARG A 126 1.94 7.79 -32.42
C ARG A 126 2.64 6.53 -31.92
N GLY A 127 1.93 5.68 -31.20
CA GLY A 127 2.46 4.39 -30.75
C GLY A 127 2.88 3.48 -31.90
N ALA A 128 2.09 3.44 -32.98
CA ALA A 128 2.42 2.65 -34.17
C ALA A 128 3.68 3.15 -34.89
N VAL A 129 3.88 4.47 -34.97
CA VAL A 129 5.08 5.07 -35.55
C VAL A 129 6.32 4.75 -34.71
N GLU A 130 6.25 4.90 -33.39
CA GLU A 130 7.37 4.57 -32.50
C GLU A 130 7.73 3.08 -32.52
N LEU A 131 6.73 2.19 -32.50
CA LEU A 131 6.97 0.75 -32.64
C LEU A 131 7.62 0.38 -33.98
N SER A 132 7.29 1.10 -35.05
CA SER A 132 7.92 0.92 -36.36
C SER A 132 9.37 1.37 -36.35
N ARG A 133 9.68 2.51 -35.73
CA ARG A 133 11.06 2.99 -35.53
C ARG A 133 11.91 2.03 -34.69
N MET A 134 11.35 1.50 -33.60
CA MET A 134 12.05 0.52 -32.77
C MET A 134 12.33 -0.77 -33.54
N ARG A 135 11.37 -1.24 -34.36
CA ARG A 135 11.57 -2.41 -35.22
C ARG A 135 12.65 -2.21 -36.28
N GLU A 136 12.76 -1.01 -36.83
CA GLU A 136 13.79 -0.67 -37.83
C GLU A 136 15.18 -0.60 -37.19
N SER A 137 15.31 0.06 -36.03
CA SER A 137 16.57 0.10 -35.25
C SER A 137 17.09 -1.30 -34.86
N LEU A 138 16.19 -2.23 -34.52
CA LEU A 138 16.56 -3.62 -34.23
C LEU A 138 17.02 -4.41 -35.46
N ARG A 139 16.66 -3.99 -36.68
CA ARG A 139 17.14 -4.63 -37.92
C ARG A 139 18.53 -4.15 -38.31
N ASP A 140 18.82 -2.86 -38.13
CA ASP A 140 20.12 -2.29 -38.48
C ASP A 140 21.25 -2.87 -37.60
N THR A 141 20.98 -3.02 -36.31
CA THR A 141 21.93 -3.63 -35.34
C THR A 141 22.21 -5.12 -35.60
N SER A 142 21.36 -5.83 -36.35
CA SER A 142 21.56 -7.25 -36.71
C SER A 142 22.64 -7.44 -37.79
N THR A 143 22.86 -6.45 -38.65
CA THR A 143 23.81 -6.57 -39.77
C THR A 143 25.25 -6.20 -39.39
N GLU A 144 25.44 -5.42 -38.32
CA GLU A 144 26.77 -5.04 -37.83
C GLU A 144 27.49 -6.18 -37.09
N CYS A 145 26.74 -7.13 -36.52
CA CYS A 145 27.30 -8.26 -35.78
C CYS A 145 27.95 -9.35 -36.67
N ARG A 146 27.77 -9.29 -38.00
CA ARG A 146 28.36 -10.27 -38.94
C ARG A 146 29.74 -9.92 -39.47
N LYS A 147 30.25 -8.69 -39.24
CA LYS A 147 31.60 -8.30 -39.72
C LYS A 147 32.72 -8.56 -38.70
N SER A 148 32.42 -8.74 -37.41
CA SER A 148 33.48 -8.91 -36.39
C SER A 148 33.97 -10.34 -36.17
N THR A 149 33.36 -11.34 -36.81
CA THR A 149 33.74 -12.76 -36.64
C THR A 149 34.83 -13.25 -37.59
N VAL A 150 35.19 -12.49 -38.62
CA VAL A 150 36.21 -12.89 -39.61
C VAL A 150 37.63 -12.56 -39.12
N ASP A 151 37.83 -11.55 -38.27
CA ASP A 151 39.17 -11.15 -37.81
C ASP A 151 39.70 -11.93 -36.59
N ARG A 152 38.86 -12.71 -35.90
CA ARG A 152 39.26 -13.40 -34.66
C ARG A 152 39.96 -14.76 -34.89
N ARG A 153 40.09 -15.23 -36.14
CA ARG A 153 40.72 -16.52 -36.48
C ARG A 153 42.24 -16.49 -36.68
N LYS A 154 42.94 -15.41 -36.33
CA LYS A 154 44.41 -15.30 -36.50
C LYS A 154 45.23 -15.30 -35.21
N ARG A 155 44.63 -15.53 -34.04
CA ARG A 155 45.37 -15.64 -32.77
C ARG A 155 44.94 -16.85 -31.95
N THR A 156 45.11 -18.03 -32.52
CA THR A 156 45.22 -19.29 -31.77
C THR A 156 46.70 -19.65 -31.72
N GLY A 157 47.35 -19.30 -30.61
CA GLY A 157 48.69 -19.72 -30.28
C GLY A 157 48.84 -19.66 -28.78
N ASP A 158 48.95 -20.84 -28.16
CA ASP A 158 49.34 -21.12 -26.79
C ASP A 158 48.50 -20.53 -25.64
N ARG A 159 47.87 -21.43 -24.88
CA ARG A 159 48.46 -21.89 -23.61
C ARG A 159 47.51 -22.88 -22.92
N ARG A 160 47.96 -24.14 -22.83
CA ARG A 160 47.46 -25.16 -21.91
C ARG A 160 47.66 -24.69 -20.48
N GLU A 161 46.62 -24.71 -19.63
CA GLU A 161 46.77 -25.09 -18.22
C GLU A 161 45.52 -25.87 -17.78
N SER A 162 45.77 -26.82 -16.90
CA SER A 162 44.99 -28.02 -16.65
C SER A 162 44.57 -28.07 -15.18
N HIS A 163 43.41 -28.68 -14.91
CA HIS A 163 42.92 -29.22 -13.61
C HIS A 163 42.35 -28.22 -12.57
N PRO A 164 41.59 -28.69 -11.54
CA PRO A 164 40.90 -29.98 -11.36
C PRO A 164 39.40 -29.85 -10.98
N VAL A 165 38.69 -30.96 -11.16
CA VAL A 165 37.33 -31.26 -10.68
C VAL A 165 37.38 -31.62 -9.19
N PRO A 166 36.44 -31.12 -8.35
CA PRO A 166 36.13 -31.77 -7.08
C PRO A 166 34.84 -32.63 -7.15
N PRO A 167 34.77 -33.67 -6.30
CA PRO A 167 33.93 -34.85 -6.50
C PRO A 167 32.49 -34.72 -5.97
N GLN A 168 31.62 -35.52 -6.56
CA GLN A 168 30.32 -35.93 -6.03
C GLN A 168 30.50 -37.14 -5.10
N ASP A 169 29.83 -37.12 -3.95
CA ASP A 169 29.36 -38.25 -3.13
C ASP A 169 28.75 -37.64 -1.85
N ALA A 170 27.81 -38.20 -1.10
CA ALA A 170 26.76 -39.18 -1.29
C ALA A 170 25.94 -39.17 0.03
N ARG A 171 24.62 -39.38 -0.07
CA ARG A 171 23.74 -40.17 0.83
C ARG A 171 23.72 -40.00 2.37
N GLY A 172 22.50 -40.05 2.89
CA GLY A 172 22.13 -40.50 4.25
C GLY A 172 21.18 -39.48 4.90
N GLY A 173 19.86 -39.69 4.93
CA GLY A 173 19.13 -40.53 5.91
C GLY A 173 18.87 -39.71 7.19
N SER A 174 17.83 -39.87 8.01
CA SER A 174 16.63 -40.70 8.06
C SER A 174 16.06 -40.49 9.49
N LEU A 175 14.72 -40.45 9.66
CA LEU A 175 13.99 -40.65 10.94
C LEU A 175 14.26 -39.62 12.08
N THR A 176 13.42 -39.32 13.08
CA THR A 176 12.02 -39.59 13.47
C THR A 176 11.69 -38.68 14.66
N GLU A 177 10.39 -38.49 14.89
CA GLU A 177 9.73 -38.38 16.21
C GLU A 177 10.09 -37.21 17.16
N ASN A 178 9.06 -36.39 17.43
CA ASN A 178 8.97 -35.61 18.65
C ASN A 178 7.50 -35.64 19.14
N PRO A 179 7.14 -36.49 20.13
CA PRO A 179 5.87 -36.41 20.83
C PRO A 179 6.05 -35.71 22.19
N GLY A 180 5.12 -34.82 22.54
CA GLY A 180 5.06 -34.14 23.84
C GLY A 180 4.34 -32.81 23.69
N GLN A 181 3.01 -32.74 23.62
CA GLN A 181 2.03 -33.13 24.64
C GLN A 181 2.22 -32.33 25.93
N GLY A 182 1.38 -31.29 26.11
CA GLY A 182 1.31 -30.49 27.33
C GLY A 182 0.81 -29.07 27.10
N MET A 183 -0.45 -28.91 26.69
CA MET A 183 -1.15 -27.61 26.80
C MET A 183 -2.31 -27.74 27.80
N PRO A 184 -2.36 -26.89 28.84
CA PRO A 184 -3.37 -26.94 29.88
C PRO A 184 -4.71 -26.35 29.40
N GLU A 185 -5.74 -27.15 29.68
CA GLU A 185 -7.08 -26.80 30.14
C GLU A 185 -7.51 -25.33 30.03
N ALA A 186 -8.41 -25.09 29.08
CA ALA A 186 -9.11 -23.83 28.89
C ALA A 186 -10.02 -23.53 30.08
N ALA A 187 -9.62 -22.58 30.92
CA ALA A 187 -10.54 -21.89 31.80
C ALA A 187 -11.42 -20.94 30.96
N ALA A 188 -12.70 -21.27 30.85
CA ALA A 188 -13.71 -20.39 30.27
C ALA A 188 -13.91 -19.15 31.16
N PRO A 189 -13.75 -17.91 30.63
CA PRO A 189 -14.26 -16.73 31.30
C PRO A 189 -15.76 -16.59 31.02
N SER A 190 -16.47 -16.42 32.13
CA SER A 190 -17.89 -16.15 32.30
C SER A 190 -18.51 -15.21 31.27
N GLU A 191 -19.74 -15.56 30.87
CA GLU A 191 -20.74 -14.66 30.29
C GLU A 191 -20.85 -13.40 31.15
N ARG A 192 -20.24 -12.31 30.70
CA ARG A 192 -20.62 -10.97 31.11
C ARG A 192 -21.66 -10.46 30.14
N ASP A 193 -22.86 -10.48 30.65
CA ASP A 193 -24.00 -9.62 30.35
C ASP A 193 -23.53 -8.23 29.86
N TYR A 194 -23.59 -8.00 28.54
CA TYR A 194 -23.52 -6.67 27.95
C TYR A 194 -24.94 -6.28 27.52
N GLY A 195 -25.74 -5.90 28.51
CA GLY A 195 -26.89 -5.03 28.29
C GLY A 195 -26.42 -3.65 27.79
N GLY A 196 -27.19 -3.09 26.85
CA GLY A 196 -27.12 -1.66 26.51
C GLY A 196 -26.86 -1.37 25.03
N PHE A 197 -27.86 -1.63 24.18
CA PHE A 197 -27.91 -1.09 22.82
C PHE A 197 -28.49 0.34 22.86
N TRP A 198 -27.70 1.33 22.43
CA TRP A 198 -28.14 2.62 21.88
C TRP A 198 -27.28 2.93 20.66
#